data_AF-A0A8T3KYI5-F1
#
_entry.id   AF-A0A8T3KYI5-F1
#
_cell.length_a   1.000
_cell.length_b   1.000
_cell.length_c   1.000
_cell.angle_alpha   90.00
_cell.angle_beta   90.00
_cell.angle_gamma   90.00
#
_symmetry.space_group_name_H-M   'P 1'
#
loop_
_entity.id
_entity.type
_entity.pdbx_description
1 polymer ?
#
loop_
_entity_poly.entity_id
_entity_poly.type
_entity_poly.pdbx_seq_one_letter_code
_entity_poly.pdbx_strand_id
1 'polypeptide(L)'
;MSYPLEVARSPTFRDHNNKIYSPALYRVDDEKDGSRKFHVVFIKQASEGMFINVPDIFATLLTSLTLGSRLEWEVCREFLGKLERWKFDKAEKEKGCEQIRTAIANIENEAEYRKQELSERVKTDRLLLAFESQNVISEIKLNLEEQQELKQFLSQAGRETELNKIREALDGLLHRNQAVMLKVSDRYNELLQRQ
;
A
#
# COMPACT_ATOMS: atom_id res chain seq x y z
N MET A 1 -33.24 -9.42 12.79
CA MET A 1 -33.21 -8.52 11.61
C MET A 1 -31.88 -7.81 11.64
N SER A 2 -31.01 -8.10 10.68
CA SER A 2 -29.65 -7.59 10.61
C SER A 2 -29.70 -6.23 9.92
N TYR A 3 -29.33 -5.16 10.63
CA TYR A 3 -29.20 -3.85 10.01
C TYR A 3 -28.00 -3.87 9.06
N PRO A 4 -28.11 -3.23 7.88
CA PRO A 4 -26.94 -3.03 7.03
C PRO A 4 -25.95 -2.17 7.81
N LEU A 5 -24.69 -2.59 7.83
CA LEU A 5 -23.56 -1.75 8.20
C LEU A 5 -23.54 -0.59 7.19
N GLU A 6 -24.29 0.48 7.48
CA GLU A 6 -23.93 1.80 6.98
C GLU A 6 -22.46 1.98 7.32
N VAL A 7 -21.66 2.28 6.31
CA VAL A 7 -20.27 2.69 6.44
C VAL A 7 -20.29 3.99 7.24
N ALA A 8 -20.44 3.87 8.56
CA ALA A 8 -20.44 4.97 9.48
C ALA A 8 -19.12 5.68 9.27
N ARG A 9 -19.18 6.92 8.80
CA ARG A 9 -18.02 7.81 8.75
C ARG A 9 -17.30 7.65 10.08
N SER A 10 -16.05 7.15 10.07
CA SER A 10 -15.29 6.95 11.30
C SER A 10 -15.42 8.21 12.17
N PRO A 11 -15.93 8.10 13.40
CA PRO A 11 -16.22 9.28 14.21
C PRO A 11 -14.91 10.04 14.45
N THR A 12 -14.85 11.30 14.05
CA THR A 12 -13.69 12.14 14.34
C THR A 12 -13.84 12.76 15.72
N PHE A 13 -12.78 12.74 16.51
CA PHE A 13 -12.76 13.36 17.84
C PHE A 13 -11.64 14.39 17.94
N ARG A 14 -11.80 15.38 18.83
CA ARG A 14 -10.79 16.40 19.11
C ARG A 14 -10.18 16.16 20.48
N ASP A 15 -8.86 16.23 20.60
CA ASP A 15 -8.22 16.28 21.93
C ASP A 15 -8.30 17.69 22.54
N HIS A 16 -7.76 17.83 23.75
CA HIS A 16 -7.64 19.09 24.48
C HIS A 16 -6.73 20.12 23.78
N ASN A 17 -5.95 19.73 22.77
CA ASN A 17 -5.13 20.60 21.92
C ASN A 17 -5.79 20.89 20.56
N ASN A 18 -7.09 20.59 20.41
CA ASN A 18 -7.87 20.79 19.19
C ASN A 18 -7.39 19.98 17.97
N LYS A 19 -6.56 18.95 18.18
CA LYS A 19 -6.12 18.04 17.12
C LYS A 19 -7.24 17.07 16.77
N ILE A 20 -7.48 16.86 15.47
CA ILE A 20 -8.53 15.97 14.98
C ILE A 20 -7.96 14.57 14.81
N TYR A 21 -8.67 13.59 15.35
CA TYR A 21 -8.32 12.19 15.29
C TYR A 21 -9.44 11.37 14.68
N SER A 22 -9.09 10.37 13.87
CA SER A 22 -10.00 9.35 13.34
C SER A 22 -9.55 8.00 13.90
N PRO A 23 -10.32 7.37 14.81
CA PRO A 23 -9.98 6.06 15.31
C PRO A 23 -10.24 5.01 14.24
N ALA A 24 -9.31 4.06 14.11
CA ALA A 24 -9.64 2.75 13.57
C ALA A 24 -10.31 1.96 14.70
N LEU A 25 -11.64 1.85 14.64
CA LEU A 25 -12.45 1.15 15.64
C LEU A 25 -12.55 -0.32 15.26
N TYR A 26 -12.41 -1.22 16.23
CA TYR A 26 -12.79 -2.62 16.04
C TYR A 26 -14.17 -2.92 16.65
N ARG A 27 -14.54 -2.22 17.73
CA ARG A 27 -15.82 -2.42 18.41
C ARG A 27 -16.32 -1.15 19.09
N VAL A 28 -17.64 -1.02 19.16
CA VAL A 28 -18.33 -0.02 19.99
C VAL A 28 -19.30 -0.79 20.89
N ASP A 29 -19.14 -0.64 22.20
CA ASP A 29 -20.08 -1.18 23.19
C ASP A 29 -20.96 -0.03 23.71
N ASP A 30 -22.28 -0.25 23.78
CA ASP A 30 -23.19 0.64 24.50
C ASP A 30 -23.19 0.26 25.99
N GLU A 31 -22.90 1.22 26.87
CA GLU A 31 -22.90 1.05 28.31
C GLU A 31 -24.31 1.30 28.88
N LYS A 32 -24.60 0.74 30.06
CA LYS A 32 -25.92 0.82 30.69
C LYS A 32 -26.35 2.24 31.07
N ASP A 33 -25.40 3.15 31.19
CA ASP A 33 -25.61 4.57 31.47
C ASP A 33 -25.88 5.42 30.22
N GLY A 34 -25.97 4.78 29.04
CA GLY A 34 -26.15 5.44 27.76
C GLY A 34 -24.86 6.02 27.17
N SER A 35 -23.72 5.83 27.85
CA SER A 35 -22.40 6.13 27.27
C SER A 35 -22.00 5.05 26.26
N ARG A 36 -21.03 5.38 25.40
CA ARG A 36 -20.46 4.45 24.42
C ARG A 36 -18.99 4.26 24.67
N LYS A 37 -18.57 3.00 24.77
CA LYS A 37 -17.17 2.62 24.87
C LYS A 37 -16.64 2.26 23.49
N PHE A 38 -15.71 3.06 23.01
CA PHE A 38 -15.02 2.84 21.74
C PHE A 38 -13.76 2.03 21.99
N HIS A 39 -13.66 0.88 21.34
CA HIS A 39 -12.44 0.09 21.36
C HIS A 39 -11.60 0.38 20.11
N VAL A 40 -10.51 1.11 20.32
CA VAL A 40 -9.68 1.71 19.28
C VAL A 40 -8.45 0.83 19.04
N VAL A 41 -8.20 0.44 17.79
CA VAL A 41 -6.98 -0.28 17.38
C VAL A 41 -5.79 0.69 17.30
N PHE A 42 -5.99 1.82 16.63
CA PHE A 42 -5.03 2.92 16.55
C PHE A 42 -5.74 4.22 16.15
N ILE A 43 -5.04 5.34 16.26
CA ILE A 43 -5.61 6.67 16.02
C ILE A 43 -4.91 7.33 14.83
N LYS A 44 -5.65 7.73 13.79
CA LYS A 44 -5.14 8.58 12.72
C LYS A 44 -5.30 10.05 13.10
N GLN A 45 -4.22 10.81 13.24
CA GLN A 45 -4.28 12.27 13.38
C GLN A 45 -4.57 12.89 12.00
N ALA A 46 -5.79 13.43 11.82
CA ALA A 46 -6.29 13.89 10.53
C ALA A 46 -5.55 15.12 9.98
N SER A 47 -4.93 15.94 10.85
CA SER A 47 -4.20 17.15 10.45
C SER A 47 -2.86 16.87 9.78
N GLU A 48 -2.26 15.70 10.04
CA GLU A 48 -0.88 15.37 9.62
C GLU A 48 -0.81 14.05 8.84
N GLY A 49 -1.92 13.32 8.72
CA GLY A 49 -1.93 11.99 8.09
C GLY A 49 -1.18 10.92 8.88
N MET A 50 -0.66 11.25 10.07
CA MET A 50 0.10 10.34 10.92
C MET A 50 -0.81 9.39 11.69
N PHE A 51 -0.38 8.14 11.82
CA PHE A 51 -1.03 7.15 12.65
C PHE A 51 -0.28 6.99 13.97
N ILE A 52 -1.00 7.06 15.09
CA ILE A 52 -0.46 7.01 16.45
C ILE A 52 -0.83 5.66 17.08
N ASN A 53 0.14 5.05 17.77
CA ASN A 53 0.01 3.75 18.45
C ASN A 53 -0.43 2.61 17.53
N VAL A 54 -0.01 2.62 16.26
CA VAL A 54 -0.29 1.51 15.35
C VAL A 54 0.54 0.31 15.75
N PRO A 55 -0.06 -0.86 16.04
CA PRO A 55 0.72 -2.07 16.22
C PRO A 55 1.58 -2.34 14.97
N ASP A 56 2.84 -2.74 15.15
CA ASP A 56 3.83 -2.91 14.08
C ASP A 56 3.30 -3.68 12.85
N ILE A 57 2.46 -4.70 13.08
CA ILE A 57 1.83 -5.49 12.01
C ILE A 57 0.87 -4.65 11.16
N PHE A 58 0.04 -3.80 11.76
CA PHE A 58 -0.84 -2.89 11.03
C PHE A 58 -0.06 -1.78 10.33
N ALA A 59 1.01 -1.28 10.94
CA ALA A 59 1.88 -0.28 10.30
C ALA A 59 2.55 -0.84 9.05
N THR A 60 2.98 -2.11 9.13
CA THR A 60 3.54 -2.86 7.99
C THR A 60 2.51 -3.03 6.89
N LEU A 61 1.32 -3.54 7.21
CA LEU A 61 0.25 -3.78 6.22
C LEU A 61 -0.24 -2.47 5.58
N LEU A 62 -0.45 -1.41 6.35
CA LEU A 62 -0.85 -0.09 5.83
C LEU A 62 0.21 0.53 4.92
N THR A 63 1.49 0.37 5.29
CA THR A 63 2.60 0.82 4.44
C THR A 63 2.60 0.06 3.12
N SER A 64 2.45 -1.27 3.15
CA SER A 64 2.35 -2.08 1.94
C SER A 64 1.15 -1.68 1.07
N LEU A 65 -0.04 -1.48 1.65
CA LEU A 65 -1.22 -1.01 0.92
C LEU A 65 -0.99 0.37 0.27
N THR A 66 -0.33 1.27 0.99
CA THR A 66 -0.04 2.63 0.50
C THR A 66 0.92 2.56 -0.69
N LEU A 67 2.06 1.89 -0.52
CA LEU A 67 3.10 1.81 -1.56
C LEU A 67 2.62 1.00 -2.77
N GLY A 68 1.89 -0.10 -2.55
CA GLY A 68 1.29 -0.87 -3.64
C GLY A 68 0.22 -0.09 -4.41
N SER A 69 -0.59 0.74 -3.73
CA SER A 69 -1.53 1.63 -4.42
C SER A 69 -0.80 2.68 -5.27
N ARG A 70 0.30 3.24 -4.77
CA ARG A 70 1.12 4.19 -5.54
C ARG A 70 1.75 3.50 -6.75
N LEU A 71 2.26 2.28 -6.61
CA LEU A 71 2.79 1.50 -7.71
C LEU A 71 1.74 1.23 -8.80
N GLU A 72 0.49 0.94 -8.41
CA GLU A 72 -0.61 0.77 -9.35
C GLU A 72 -0.94 2.08 -10.09
N TRP A 73 -1.14 3.17 -9.36
CA TRP A 73 -1.69 4.40 -9.93
C TRP A 73 -0.63 5.33 -10.53
N GLU A 74 0.48 5.56 -9.82
CA GLU A 74 1.54 6.49 -10.24
C GLU A 74 2.47 5.89 -11.28
N VAL A 75 2.53 4.56 -11.38
CA VAL A 75 3.38 3.85 -12.36
C VAL A 75 2.53 3.10 -13.37
N CYS A 76 1.87 2.01 -12.98
CA CYS A 76 1.29 1.09 -13.95
C CYS A 76 0.20 1.75 -14.80
N ARG A 77 -0.87 2.25 -14.17
CA ARG A 77 -2.01 2.83 -14.89
C ARG A 77 -1.66 4.13 -15.59
N GLU A 78 -0.86 4.99 -14.97
CA GLU A 78 -0.41 6.25 -15.53
C GLU A 78 0.34 6.04 -16.86
N PHE A 79 1.31 5.11 -16.89
CA PHE A 79 2.14 4.91 -18.07
C PHE A 79 1.52 3.97 -19.10
N LEU A 80 0.74 2.96 -18.70
CA LEU A 80 -0.03 2.13 -19.64
C LEU A 80 -0.95 2.99 -20.51
N GLY A 81 -1.62 4.00 -19.93
CA GLY A 81 -2.47 4.94 -20.66
C GLY A 81 -1.71 5.88 -21.60
N LYS A 82 -0.40 6.05 -21.41
CA LYS A 82 0.47 6.94 -22.21
C LYS A 82 1.21 6.23 -23.33
N LEU A 83 1.40 4.91 -23.24
CA LEU A 83 2.20 4.12 -24.21
C LEU A 83 1.74 4.28 -25.67
N GLU A 84 0.45 4.50 -25.90
CA GLU A 84 -0.08 4.69 -27.27
C GLU A 84 0.49 5.95 -27.95
N ARG A 85 0.75 7.01 -27.17
CA ARG A 85 1.29 8.27 -27.68
C ARG A 85 2.77 8.14 -28.03
N TRP A 86 3.52 7.36 -27.25
CA TRP A 86 4.97 7.17 -27.42
C TRP A 86 5.36 6.41 -28.69
N LYS A 87 4.40 5.76 -29.36
CA LYS A 87 4.64 5.03 -30.61
C LYS A 87 5.18 5.93 -31.72
N PHE A 88 4.81 7.22 -31.70
CA PHE A 88 5.07 8.15 -32.78
C PHE A 88 6.20 9.15 -32.48
N ASP A 89 6.61 9.28 -31.22
CA ASP A 89 7.62 10.25 -30.78
C ASP A 89 8.69 9.60 -29.87
N LYS A 90 9.93 9.53 -30.39
CA LYS A 90 11.08 8.97 -29.66
C LYS A 90 11.49 9.83 -28.46
N ALA A 91 11.30 11.15 -28.51
CA ALA A 91 11.62 12.04 -27.39
C ALA A 91 10.58 11.88 -26.27
N GLU A 92 9.29 11.73 -26.62
CA GLU A 92 8.26 11.41 -25.63
C GLU A 92 8.50 10.04 -24.98
N LYS A 93 8.95 9.05 -25.74
CA LYS A 93 9.30 7.74 -25.20
C LYS A 93 10.44 7.82 -24.18
N GLU A 94 11.54 8.50 -24.50
CA GLU A 94 12.65 8.65 -23.55
C GLU A 94 12.20 9.38 -22.29
N LYS A 95 11.44 10.47 -22.44
CA LYS A 95 10.84 11.19 -21.31
C LYS A 95 9.93 10.29 -20.49
N GLY A 96 9.13 9.44 -21.13
CA GLY A 96 8.26 8.47 -20.51
C GLY A 96 9.01 7.43 -19.68
N CYS A 97 10.08 6.85 -20.25
CA CYS A 97 10.96 5.94 -19.53
C CYS A 97 11.60 6.64 -18.31
N GLU A 98 12.07 7.88 -18.46
CA GLU A 98 12.63 8.65 -17.33
C GLU A 98 11.61 8.90 -16.22
N GLN A 99 10.36 9.19 -16.57
CA GLN A 99 9.28 9.36 -15.61
C GLN A 99 8.95 8.05 -14.88
N ILE A 100 8.96 6.90 -15.58
CA ILE A 100 8.80 5.57 -14.96
C ILE A 100 9.95 5.34 -13.95
N ARG A 101 11.20 5.55 -14.37
CA ARG A 101 12.39 5.39 -13.51
C ARG A 101 12.27 6.21 -12.23
N THR A 102 11.92 7.49 -12.38
CA THR A 102 11.76 8.42 -11.26
C THR A 102 10.64 7.98 -10.32
N ALA A 103 9.48 7.58 -10.85
CA ALA A 103 8.34 7.15 -10.04
C ALA A 103 8.66 5.89 -9.22
N ILE A 104 9.30 4.88 -9.85
CA ILE A 104 9.76 3.67 -9.15
C ILE A 104 10.77 4.04 -8.06
N ALA A 105 11.79 4.83 -8.38
CA ALA A 105 12.81 5.24 -7.41
C ALA A 105 12.21 5.98 -6.21
N ASN A 106 11.23 6.86 -6.43
CA ASN A 106 10.54 7.57 -5.35
C ASN A 106 9.79 6.62 -4.41
N ILE A 107 9.11 5.60 -4.96
CA ILE A 107 8.40 4.60 -4.17
C ILE A 107 9.39 3.74 -3.37
N GLU A 108 10.50 3.31 -3.97
CA GLU A 108 11.52 2.49 -3.30
C GLU A 108 12.25 3.28 -2.20
N ASN A 109 12.58 4.56 -2.45
CA ASN A 109 13.19 5.43 -1.45
C ASN A 109 12.27 5.63 -0.24
N GLU A 110 10.97 5.79 -0.48
CA GLU A 110 9.99 5.87 0.61
C GLU A 110 9.85 4.55 1.36
N ALA A 111 9.88 3.41 0.65
CA ALA A 111 9.86 2.09 1.27
C ALA A 111 11.07 1.90 2.22
N GLU A 112 12.26 2.31 1.79
CA GLU A 112 13.47 2.23 2.60
C GLU A 112 13.44 3.21 3.79
N TYR A 113 12.96 4.44 3.59
CA TYR A 113 12.76 5.39 4.68
C TYR A 113 11.84 4.83 5.77
N ARG A 114 10.67 4.29 5.38
CA ARG A 114 9.72 3.70 6.33
C ARG A 114 10.27 2.43 7.01
N LYS A 115 11.16 1.69 6.35
CA LYS A 115 11.86 0.54 6.93
C LYS A 115 12.83 0.97 8.04
N GLN A 116 13.50 2.12 7.89
CA GLN A 116 14.42 2.65 8.89
C GLN A 116 13.70 3.20 10.13
N GLU A 117 12.51 3.78 9.97
CA GLU A 117 11.69 4.27 11.09
C GLU A 117 11.16 3.13 11.99
N LEU A 118 10.99 1.93 11.44
CA LEU A 118 10.43 0.76 12.12
C LEU A 118 11.55 -0.15 12.69
N SER A 119 12.07 0.22 13.87
CA SER A 119 13.04 -0.49 14.76
C SER A 119 14.01 -1.53 14.15
N GLU A 120 15.32 -1.34 14.38
CA GLU A 120 16.48 -2.09 13.84
C GLU A 120 16.51 -3.62 14.05
N ARG A 121 15.58 -4.20 14.82
CA ARG A 121 15.71 -5.57 15.35
C ARG A 121 15.20 -6.69 14.43
N VAL A 122 14.53 -6.40 13.32
CA VAL A 122 14.03 -7.46 12.41
C VAL A 122 14.26 -7.04 10.96
N LYS A 123 15.39 -7.47 10.40
CA LYS A 123 15.76 -7.28 8.98
C LYS A 123 15.07 -8.28 8.02
N THR A 124 14.33 -9.25 8.54
CA THR A 124 13.49 -10.17 7.75
C THR A 124 12.32 -9.40 7.14
N ASP A 125 11.82 -9.82 5.97
CA ASP A 125 10.64 -9.23 5.31
C ASP A 125 9.44 -9.16 6.27
N ARG A 126 9.29 -8.03 6.97
CA ARG A 126 8.26 -7.79 8.00
C ARG A 126 6.86 -8.07 7.46
N LEU A 127 6.65 -7.84 6.18
CA LEU A 127 5.39 -8.16 5.50
C LEU A 127 5.06 -9.64 5.61
N LEU A 128 6.02 -10.53 5.41
CA LEU A 128 5.80 -11.98 5.48
C LEU A 128 5.45 -12.45 6.90
N LEU A 129 5.99 -11.78 7.93
CA LEU A 129 5.64 -12.04 9.33
C LEU A 129 4.19 -11.68 9.67
N ALA A 130 3.52 -10.90 8.81
CA ALA A 130 2.10 -10.61 8.99
C ALA A 130 1.20 -11.81 8.67
N PHE A 131 1.72 -12.86 8.02
CA PHE A 131 0.94 -14.00 7.54
C PHE A 131 1.31 -15.30 8.28
N GLU A 132 0.31 -16.13 8.55
CA GLU A 132 0.48 -17.43 9.22
C GLU A 132 0.60 -18.59 8.21
N SER A 133 -0.09 -18.49 7.07
CA SER A 133 -0.14 -19.54 6.06
C SER A 133 1.12 -19.58 5.21
N GLN A 134 1.84 -20.70 5.21
CA GLN A 134 3.04 -20.89 4.40
C GLN A 134 2.77 -20.76 2.90
N ASN A 135 1.61 -21.23 2.42
CA ASN A 135 1.24 -21.08 1.01
C ASN A 135 1.08 -19.60 0.63
N VAL A 136 0.46 -18.80 1.50
CA VAL A 136 0.30 -17.35 1.27
C VAL A 136 1.65 -16.64 1.32
N ILE A 137 2.52 -17.01 2.27
CA ILE A 137 3.88 -16.48 2.36
C ILE A 137 4.65 -16.75 1.07
N SER A 138 4.63 -18.00 0.57
CA SER A 138 5.30 -18.37 -0.68
C SER A 138 4.75 -17.61 -1.89
N GLU A 139 3.43 -17.46 -1.98
CA GLU A 139 2.77 -16.70 -3.05
C GLU A 139 3.19 -15.22 -3.03
N ILE A 140 3.15 -14.58 -1.86
CA ILE A 140 3.58 -13.18 -1.70
C ILE A 140 5.05 -13.04 -2.09
N LYS A 141 5.91 -13.93 -1.58
CA LYS A 141 7.34 -13.88 -1.86
C LYS A 141 7.64 -13.97 -3.35
N LEU A 142 7.03 -14.95 -4.05
CA LEU A 142 7.18 -15.09 -5.50
C LEU A 142 6.74 -13.81 -6.24
N ASN A 143 5.56 -13.27 -5.89
CA ASN A 143 5.07 -12.06 -6.54
C ASN A 143 5.99 -10.85 -6.27
N LEU A 144 6.57 -10.72 -5.07
CA LEU A 144 7.51 -9.64 -4.75
C LEU A 144 8.84 -9.77 -5.51
N GLU A 145 9.35 -11.00 -5.63
CA GLU A 145 10.55 -11.29 -6.42
C GLU A 145 10.33 -10.93 -7.90
N GLU A 146 9.22 -11.37 -8.49
CA GLU A 146 8.87 -11.02 -9.87
C GLU A 146 8.63 -9.51 -10.05
N GLN A 147 7.99 -8.83 -9.08
CA GLN A 147 7.88 -7.37 -9.10
C GLN A 147 9.25 -6.70 -9.13
N GLN A 148 10.24 -7.22 -8.38
CA GLN A 148 11.58 -6.66 -8.35
C GLN A 148 12.28 -6.78 -9.71
N GLU A 149 12.16 -7.91 -10.39
CA GLU A 149 12.69 -8.10 -11.74
C GLU A 149 12.08 -7.12 -12.74
N LEU A 150 10.76 -6.95 -12.70
CA LEU A 150 10.03 -6.01 -13.56
C LEU A 150 10.40 -4.54 -13.27
N LYS A 151 10.52 -4.16 -11.99
CA LYS A 151 11.00 -2.84 -11.58
C LYS A 151 12.42 -2.58 -12.06
N GLN A 152 13.31 -3.57 -11.99
CA GLN A 152 14.69 -3.46 -12.50
C GLN A 152 14.72 -3.27 -14.00
N PHE A 153 13.93 -4.05 -14.75
CA PHE A 153 13.80 -3.88 -16.20
C PHE A 153 13.30 -2.46 -16.55
N LEU A 154 12.22 -1.99 -15.91
CA LEU A 154 11.67 -0.66 -16.14
C LEU A 154 12.64 0.45 -15.74
N SER A 155 13.45 0.21 -14.70
CA SER A 155 14.49 1.15 -14.26
C SER A 155 15.65 1.29 -15.25
N GLN A 156 15.84 0.31 -16.12
CA GLN A 156 16.87 0.28 -17.17
C GLN A 156 16.30 0.58 -18.57
N ALA A 157 14.98 0.59 -18.73
CA ALA A 157 14.32 0.87 -19.99
C ALA A 157 14.66 2.29 -20.48
N GLY A 158 14.94 2.46 -21.77
CA GLY A 158 15.26 3.75 -22.40
C GLY A 158 14.74 3.84 -23.83
N ARG A 159 15.25 4.79 -24.61
CA ARG A 159 14.77 5.05 -25.99
C ARG A 159 14.81 3.84 -26.93
N GLU A 160 15.76 2.92 -26.73
CA GLU A 160 15.91 1.73 -27.59
C GLU A 160 15.02 0.56 -27.14
N THR A 161 14.48 0.60 -25.92
CA THR A 161 13.67 -0.50 -25.37
C THR A 161 12.35 -0.61 -26.11
N GLU A 162 12.02 -1.77 -26.66
CA GLU A 162 10.76 -1.97 -27.38
C GLU A 162 9.55 -1.62 -26.52
N LEU A 163 8.59 -0.86 -27.08
CA LEU A 163 7.39 -0.42 -26.36
C LEU A 163 6.53 -1.60 -25.87
N ASN A 164 6.50 -2.71 -26.61
CA ASN A 164 5.80 -3.92 -26.20
C ASN A 164 6.42 -4.51 -24.92
N LYS A 165 7.75 -4.51 -24.79
CA LYS A 165 8.43 -4.98 -23.57
C LYS A 165 8.15 -4.08 -22.37
N ILE A 166 8.07 -2.76 -22.59
CA ILE A 166 7.65 -1.81 -21.54
C ILE A 166 6.19 -2.09 -21.12
N ARG A 167 5.30 -2.33 -22.08
CA ARG A 167 3.90 -2.69 -21.81
C ARG A 167 3.81 -3.98 -20.99
N GLU A 168 4.45 -5.04 -21.47
CA GLU A 168 4.48 -6.35 -20.80
C GLU A 168 4.99 -6.23 -19.36
N ALA A 169 6.03 -5.43 -19.14
CA ALA A 169 6.55 -5.19 -17.80
C ALA A 169 5.58 -4.40 -16.91
N LEU A 170 4.90 -3.36 -17.43
CA LEU A 170 3.91 -2.60 -16.66
C LEU A 170 2.66 -3.45 -16.34
N ASP A 171 2.16 -4.24 -17.29
CA ASP A 171 1.03 -5.14 -17.09
C ASP A 171 1.38 -6.26 -16.11
N GLY A 172 2.58 -6.84 -16.23
CA GLY A 172 3.11 -7.81 -15.27
C GLY A 172 3.21 -7.20 -13.87
N LEU A 173 3.78 -6.00 -13.75
CA LEU A 173 3.95 -5.32 -12.48
C LEU A 173 2.60 -5.03 -11.82
N LEU A 174 1.61 -4.57 -12.60
CA LEU A 174 0.25 -4.33 -12.15
C LEU A 174 -0.39 -5.61 -11.61
N HIS A 175 -0.31 -6.70 -12.37
CA HIS A 175 -0.94 -7.97 -12.01
C HIS A 175 -0.33 -8.57 -10.73
N ARG A 176 1.01 -8.55 -10.60
CA ARG A 176 1.71 -9.02 -9.41
C ARG A 176 1.43 -8.13 -8.20
N ASN A 177 1.37 -6.81 -8.39
CA ASN A 177 1.00 -5.88 -7.33
C ASN A 177 -0.42 -6.16 -6.83
N GLN A 178 -1.38 -6.35 -7.72
CA GLN A 178 -2.76 -6.69 -7.35
C GLN A 178 -2.85 -8.00 -6.56
N ALA A 179 -2.10 -9.04 -6.96
CA ALA A 179 -2.05 -10.31 -6.24
C ALA A 179 -1.57 -10.12 -4.79
N VAL A 180 -0.49 -9.36 -4.58
CA VAL A 180 0.00 -9.04 -3.23
C VAL A 180 -1.00 -8.17 -2.47
N MET A 181 -1.51 -7.09 -3.07
CA MET A 181 -2.42 -6.15 -2.42
C MET A 181 -3.72 -6.80 -1.96
N LEU A 182 -4.23 -7.79 -2.71
CA LEU A 182 -5.38 -8.58 -2.27
C LEU A 182 -5.08 -9.30 -0.95
N LYS A 183 -3.97 -10.03 -0.85
CA LYS A 183 -3.59 -10.74 0.39
C LYS A 183 -3.35 -9.79 1.56
N VAL A 184 -2.67 -8.66 1.29
CA VAL A 184 -2.39 -7.64 2.31
C VAL A 184 -3.69 -7.02 2.81
N SER A 185 -4.63 -6.72 1.91
CA SER A 185 -5.94 -6.16 2.27
C SER A 185 -6.77 -7.18 3.06
N ASP A 186 -6.82 -8.43 2.61
CA ASP A 186 -7.52 -9.52 3.31
C ASP A 186 -6.97 -9.70 4.73
N ARG A 187 -5.65 -9.75 4.88
CA ARG A 187 -5.02 -9.89 6.20
C ARG A 187 -5.21 -8.67 7.08
N TYR A 188 -5.17 -7.47 6.51
CA TYR A 188 -5.46 -6.24 7.25
C TYR A 188 -6.89 -6.27 7.82
N ASN A 189 -7.87 -6.63 6.99
CA ASN A 189 -9.27 -6.73 7.40
C ASN A 189 -9.51 -7.87 8.40
N GLU A 190 -8.86 -9.02 8.21
CA GLU A 190 -8.92 -10.15 9.14
C GLU A 190 -8.42 -9.74 10.54
N LEU A 191 -7.25 -9.10 10.62
CA LEU A 191 -6.70 -8.64 11.89
C LEU A 191 -7.57 -7.57 12.54
N LEU A 192 -8.22 -6.71 11.74
CA LEU A 192 -9.15 -5.70 12.23
C LEU A 192 -10.41 -6.34 12.85
N GLN A 193 -10.88 -7.45 12.30
CA GLN A 193 -12.08 -8.18 12.75
C GLN A 193 -11.85 -9.11 13.96
N ARG A 194 -10.60 -9.52 14.22
CA ARG A 194 -10.24 -10.44 15.31
C ARG A 194 -9.97 -9.76 16.67
N GLN A 195 -9.95 -8.43 16.72
CA GLN A 195 -9.83 -7.65 17.97
C GLN A 195 -11.19 -7.55 18.67
#